data_AF-A0A4C2E9Y6-F1
#
_entry.id   AF-A0A4C2E9Y6-F1
#
_cell.length_a   1.000
_cell.length_b   1.000
_cell.length_c   1.000
_cell.angle_alpha   90.00
_cell.angle_beta   90.00
_cell.angle_gamma   90.00
#
_symmetry.space_group_name_H-M   'P 1'
#
loop_
_entity.id
_entity.type
_entity.pdbx_description
1 polymer ?
#
loop_
_entity_poly.entity_id
_entity_poly.type
_entity_poly.pdbx_seq_one_letter_code
_entity_poly.pdbx_strand_id
1 'polypeptide(L)'
;MPTKPHRIPKNFFLDQKSRYQKNKLTPLPHQIIHPFYTPTRAAELAASSKEIRSKLLGGLKVVPALITNWEGKPLLRNRFIKFDTVKGVNLWLQEYSSRRKGAEEAVYRTLEGQPEALITPSKLYRSKVPLVGKLTELFGSERTKHLNSTALDSVVDELVNDKEKNLYCEDVYMYLLQHHVNSEGKLIAIIESIKSHMGANIDQLKVAESLVLQLLLSVNRNKLSLTKELVNAYHQLIDAVNHKFYTSACELQFDPLVIQCILEFHVLSGNLNHSKKLLSHLILNGWAIKEDLSVKYLQLVESKVRDEDRDTRILKRFAYISDFRPLVQRAQTPFFFAALVPYCRHFSELHSLLTVITNKVHNTREVFDVTLLSMIEAMDNMGENNRYKSANLYELHRTVLPYYDSNLPVRFAKAFALQFAKFKNWSAIASFLKRYPSYFTPNSIASLLSASQEGVTDSTNYPGSVARLRKILVWEYALPLYSKMSIKARSSMYSNFDTPTLFSKAVKEELKFVNTGQADLMNELIVMGYKNKLLRFIPVTTWEDILKVPRLVAALKPFDQEIKLLISSTSTTTDPS
;
A
#
# COMPACT_ATOMS: atom_id res chain seq x y z
N MET A 1 62.24 21.91 -41.70
CA MET A 1 60.81 21.61 -41.41
C MET A 1 60.72 21.01 -40.02
N PRO A 2 59.95 21.60 -39.09
CA PRO A 2 59.89 21.11 -37.72
C PRO A 2 58.96 19.89 -37.62
N THR A 3 59.51 18.82 -37.05
CA THR A 3 58.83 17.56 -36.76
C THR A 3 57.70 17.78 -35.75
N LYS A 4 56.47 17.45 -36.14
CA LYS A 4 55.28 17.46 -35.27
C LYS A 4 55.55 16.65 -33.99
N PRO A 5 55.16 17.14 -32.81
CA PRO A 5 55.36 16.39 -31.58
C PRO A 5 54.53 15.10 -31.60
N HIS A 6 55.15 13.98 -31.26
CA HIS A 6 54.46 12.71 -31.05
C HIS A 6 53.43 12.89 -29.94
N ARG A 7 52.14 12.80 -30.30
CA ARG A 7 51.05 12.69 -29.34
C ARG A 7 51.25 11.39 -28.56
N ILE A 8 51.64 11.51 -27.30
CA ILE A 8 51.56 10.42 -26.32
C ILE A 8 50.12 9.87 -26.40
N PRO A 9 49.92 8.55 -26.60
CA PRO A 9 48.60 7.96 -26.59
C PRO A 9 47.97 8.28 -25.23
N LYS A 10 46.90 9.09 -25.24
CA LYS A 10 46.12 9.30 -24.02
C LYS A 10 45.60 7.94 -23.59
N ASN A 11 45.99 7.50 -22.41
CA ASN A 11 45.60 6.21 -21.86
C ASN A 11 44.05 6.20 -21.69
N PHE A 12 43.36 5.53 -22.61
CA PHE A 12 41.89 5.51 -22.72
C PHE A 12 41.18 4.90 -21.49
N PHE A 13 41.94 4.37 -20.53
CA PHE A 13 41.47 3.68 -19.33
C PHE A 13 41.44 4.53 -18.06
N LEU A 14 42.00 5.75 -18.07
CA LEU A 14 42.03 6.64 -16.90
C LEU A 14 40.77 7.54 -16.78
N ASP A 15 39.95 7.64 -17.82
CA ASP A 15 38.68 8.40 -17.82
C ASP A 15 37.49 7.57 -17.28
N GLN A 16 37.68 6.88 -16.14
CA GLN A 16 36.70 5.95 -15.56
C GLN A 16 35.36 6.59 -15.16
N LYS A 17 35.28 7.91 -15.02
CA LYS A 17 34.06 8.60 -14.58
C LYS A 17 33.01 8.82 -15.69
N SER A 18 33.35 8.75 -16.99
CA SER A 18 32.43 9.18 -18.06
C SER A 18 31.85 8.08 -18.95
N ARG A 19 32.42 6.86 -18.97
CA ARG A 19 32.05 5.85 -19.99
C ARG A 19 30.98 4.85 -19.59
N TYR A 20 30.74 4.62 -18.30
CA TYR A 20 29.69 3.68 -17.83
C TYR A 20 28.30 4.32 -17.73
N GLN A 21 28.19 5.62 -18.03
CA GLN A 21 26.97 6.42 -18.03
C GLN A 21 26.71 7.09 -19.39
N LYS A 22 27.15 6.48 -20.50
CA LYS A 22 26.86 7.04 -21.83
C LYS A 22 25.34 7.18 -22.07
N ASN A 23 24.52 6.44 -21.33
CA ASN A 23 23.10 6.67 -21.20
C ASN A 23 22.76 7.29 -19.83
N LYS A 24 22.27 8.54 -19.80
CA LYS A 24 21.65 9.24 -18.65
C LYS A 24 20.36 8.55 -18.10
N LEU A 25 20.28 7.23 -18.18
CA LEU A 25 19.07 6.44 -17.94
C LEU A 25 19.02 5.86 -16.52
N THR A 26 20.16 5.45 -15.94
CA THR A 26 20.22 4.86 -14.60
C THR A 26 20.58 5.90 -13.55
N PRO A 27 19.74 6.06 -12.51
CA PRO A 27 20.03 6.99 -11.43
C PRO A 27 21.23 6.49 -10.60
N LEU A 28 22.04 7.42 -10.13
CA LEU A 28 23.07 7.13 -9.14
C LEU A 28 22.40 6.62 -7.84
N PRO A 29 23.08 5.77 -7.05
CA PRO A 29 22.52 5.23 -5.82
C PRO A 29 21.94 6.28 -4.86
N HIS A 30 22.61 7.43 -4.70
CA HIS A 30 22.15 8.53 -3.84
C HIS A 30 20.96 9.32 -4.41
N GLN A 31 20.66 9.18 -5.70
CA GLN A 31 19.52 9.84 -6.33
C GLN A 31 18.21 9.09 -6.07
N ILE A 32 18.27 7.83 -5.65
CA ILE A 32 17.08 7.01 -5.40
C ILE A 32 16.49 7.34 -4.04
N ILE A 33 15.22 7.74 -4.04
CA ILE A 33 14.48 8.11 -2.83
C ILE A 33 13.56 7.00 -2.30
N HIS A 34 13.59 5.81 -2.91
CA HIS A 34 12.72 4.71 -2.52
C HIS A 34 13.08 4.20 -1.10
N PRO A 35 12.19 4.25 -0.10
CA PRO A 35 12.61 4.01 1.30
C PRO A 35 12.99 2.55 1.59
N PHE A 36 12.31 1.56 0.98
CA PHE A 36 12.52 0.15 1.34
C PHE A 36 13.03 -0.78 0.23
N TYR A 37 13.15 -0.34 -1.03
CA TYR A 37 13.63 -1.22 -2.10
C TYR A 37 15.08 -1.66 -1.87
N THR A 38 15.31 -2.97 -1.94
CA THR A 38 16.64 -3.58 -1.96
C THR A 38 16.63 -4.71 -3.00
N PRO A 39 17.58 -4.74 -3.95
CA PRO A 39 17.69 -5.84 -4.90
C PRO A 39 17.79 -7.19 -4.18
N THR A 40 17.06 -8.19 -4.67
CA THR A 40 17.19 -9.56 -4.14
C THR A 40 18.44 -10.22 -4.69
N ARG A 41 18.99 -11.23 -4.01
CA ARG A 41 20.12 -12.02 -4.52
C ARG A 41 19.85 -12.56 -5.93
N ALA A 42 18.62 -13.01 -6.20
CA ALA A 42 18.23 -13.48 -7.52
C ALA A 42 18.26 -12.35 -8.57
N ALA A 43 17.81 -11.14 -8.22
CA ALA A 43 17.87 -9.98 -9.10
C ALA A 43 19.32 -9.50 -9.33
N GLU A 44 20.16 -9.53 -8.30
CA GLU A 44 21.59 -9.22 -8.39
C GLU A 44 22.32 -10.20 -9.30
N LEU A 45 22.08 -11.51 -9.12
CA LEU A 45 22.64 -12.56 -9.98
C LEU A 45 22.15 -12.41 -11.42
N ALA A 46 20.86 -12.20 -11.64
CA ALA A 46 20.31 -12.02 -12.99
C ALA A 46 20.82 -10.74 -13.68
N ALA A 47 21.10 -9.68 -12.92
CA ALA A 47 21.72 -8.48 -13.45
C ALA A 47 23.21 -8.67 -13.75
N SER A 48 23.90 -9.53 -12.98
CA SER A 48 25.33 -9.80 -13.14
C SER A 48 25.63 -10.90 -14.17
N SER A 49 24.65 -11.75 -14.50
CA SER A 49 24.80 -12.87 -15.42
C SER A 49 24.79 -12.47 -16.90
N LYS A 50 24.46 -11.23 -17.23
CA LYS A 50 24.45 -10.72 -18.60
C LYS A 50 25.57 -9.72 -18.79
N GLU A 51 26.54 -10.04 -19.64
CA GLU A 51 27.71 -9.19 -19.91
C GLU A 51 27.33 -7.74 -20.31
N ILE A 52 26.23 -7.60 -21.05
CA ILE A 52 25.77 -6.33 -21.64
C ILE A 52 24.27 -6.15 -21.40
N ARG A 53 23.81 -4.89 -21.25
CA ARG A 53 22.39 -4.48 -21.16
C ARG A 53 21.60 -5.19 -20.04
N SER A 54 22.21 -5.33 -18.88
CA SER A 54 21.53 -5.85 -17.70
C SER A 54 20.54 -4.83 -17.12
N LYS A 55 19.59 -5.32 -16.31
CA LYS A 55 18.49 -4.52 -15.78
C LYS A 55 18.05 -5.02 -14.41
N LEU A 56 17.65 -4.10 -13.53
CA LEU A 56 16.89 -4.42 -12.31
C LEU A 56 15.41 -4.10 -12.50
N LEU A 57 14.53 -4.64 -11.64
CA LEU A 57 13.07 -4.40 -11.68
C LEU A 57 12.46 -4.70 -13.06
N GLY A 58 12.93 -5.75 -13.73
CA GLY A 58 12.50 -6.09 -15.09
C GLY A 58 12.87 -5.03 -16.15
N GLY A 59 13.61 -3.98 -15.79
CA GLY A 59 13.83 -2.80 -16.63
C GLY A 59 12.61 -1.92 -16.79
N LEU A 60 11.68 -1.92 -15.82
CA LEU A 60 10.56 -1.00 -15.75
C LEU A 60 10.97 0.37 -15.21
N LYS A 61 10.22 1.41 -15.60
CA LYS A 61 10.43 2.79 -15.16
C LYS A 61 9.68 3.06 -13.86
N VAL A 62 10.08 2.40 -12.78
CA VAL A 62 9.36 2.45 -11.49
C VAL A 62 10.22 2.95 -10.33
N VAL A 63 11.47 3.36 -10.58
CA VAL A 63 12.37 3.80 -9.50
C VAL A 63 12.21 5.31 -9.31
N PRO A 64 11.69 5.78 -8.16
CA PRO A 64 11.61 7.21 -7.90
C PRO A 64 13.03 7.76 -7.64
N ALA A 65 13.43 8.77 -8.43
CA ALA A 65 14.75 9.37 -8.31
C ALA A 65 14.74 10.89 -8.48
N LEU A 66 15.60 11.56 -7.73
CA LEU A 66 15.90 12.98 -7.85
C LEU A 66 17.12 13.16 -8.77
N ILE A 67 16.85 13.52 -10.02
CA ILE A 67 17.87 13.72 -11.07
C ILE A 67 18.06 15.21 -11.33
N THR A 68 19.17 15.61 -11.94
CA THR A 68 19.34 16.97 -12.46
C THR A 68 18.80 17.07 -13.88
N ASN A 69 18.06 18.13 -14.18
CA ASN A 69 17.66 18.48 -15.55
C ASN A 69 18.85 19.09 -16.32
N TRP A 70 18.63 19.46 -17.58
CA TRP A 70 19.67 20.08 -18.42
C TRP A 70 20.10 21.47 -17.92
N GLU A 71 19.25 22.15 -17.15
CA GLU A 71 19.52 23.42 -16.47
C GLU A 71 20.20 23.24 -15.10
N GLY A 72 20.52 22.00 -14.69
CA GLY A 72 21.09 21.70 -13.37
C GLY A 72 20.10 21.69 -12.19
N LYS A 73 18.82 21.94 -12.42
CA LYS A 73 17.77 21.91 -11.38
C LYS A 73 17.37 20.47 -11.02
N PRO A 74 17.11 20.18 -9.73
CA PRO A 74 16.62 18.87 -9.31
C PRO A 74 15.22 18.61 -9.85
N LEU A 75 14.98 17.40 -10.30
CA LEU A 75 13.74 16.97 -10.94
C LEU A 75 13.39 15.56 -10.47
N LEU A 76 12.22 15.43 -9.86
CA LEU A 76 11.71 14.15 -9.40
C LEU A 76 11.09 13.38 -10.58
N ARG A 77 11.62 12.20 -10.91
CA ARG A 77 11.11 11.34 -11.99
C ARG A 77 11.24 9.86 -11.68
N ASN A 78 10.31 9.07 -12.20
CA ASN A 78 10.49 7.63 -12.30
C ASN A 78 11.60 7.31 -13.32
N ARG A 79 12.51 6.41 -12.97
CA ARG A 79 13.65 6.00 -13.79
C ARG A 79 13.75 4.50 -13.94
N PHE A 80 14.52 4.09 -14.95
CA PHE A 80 14.92 2.71 -15.17
C PHE A 80 16.23 2.44 -14.41
N ILE A 81 16.48 1.19 -14.05
CA ILE A 81 17.83 0.75 -13.67
C ILE A 81 18.31 -0.24 -14.74
N LYS A 82 19.08 0.28 -15.70
CA LYS A 82 19.65 -0.45 -16.84
C LYS A 82 21.15 -0.15 -16.94
N PHE A 83 21.96 -1.19 -17.07
CA PHE A 83 23.41 -1.03 -17.12
C PHE A 83 23.93 -1.46 -18.48
N ASP A 84 24.92 -0.73 -18.98
CA ASP A 84 25.57 -1.09 -20.24
C ASP A 84 26.46 -2.33 -20.05
N THR A 85 27.04 -2.54 -18.85
CA THR A 85 27.99 -3.62 -18.55
C THR A 85 27.83 -4.18 -17.14
N VAL A 86 28.26 -5.43 -16.90
CA VAL A 86 28.31 -6.07 -15.57
C VAL A 86 29.18 -5.30 -14.58
N LYS A 87 30.31 -4.71 -15.02
CA LYS A 87 31.14 -3.87 -14.13
C LYS A 87 30.34 -2.70 -13.56
N GLY A 88 29.48 -2.08 -14.37
CA GLY A 88 28.56 -1.03 -13.92
C GLY A 88 27.53 -1.54 -12.90
N VAL A 89 27.01 -2.76 -13.10
CA VAL A 89 26.11 -3.42 -12.13
C VAL A 89 26.78 -3.57 -10.78
N ASN A 90 27.97 -4.17 -10.75
CA ASN A 90 28.66 -4.49 -9.51
C ASN A 90 29.01 -3.22 -8.71
N LEU A 91 29.56 -2.20 -9.38
CA LEU A 91 29.86 -0.91 -8.75
C LEU A 91 28.60 -0.27 -8.17
N TRP A 92 27.51 -0.26 -8.94
CA TRP A 92 26.25 0.33 -8.50
C TRP A 92 25.64 -0.44 -7.31
N LEU A 93 25.65 -1.77 -7.35
CA LEU A 93 25.13 -2.62 -6.26
C LEU A 93 25.93 -2.45 -4.98
N GLN A 94 27.26 -2.37 -5.07
CA GLN A 94 28.14 -2.14 -3.93
C GLN A 94 27.88 -0.77 -3.29
N GLU A 95 27.83 0.30 -4.10
CA GLU A 95 27.55 1.64 -3.58
C GLU A 95 26.13 1.71 -2.99
N TYR A 96 25.12 1.19 -3.69
CA TYR A 96 23.74 1.17 -3.20
C TYR A 96 23.63 0.41 -1.88
N SER A 97 24.20 -0.79 -1.79
CA SER A 97 24.17 -1.61 -0.58
C SER A 97 24.90 -0.97 0.59
N SER A 98 26.06 -0.34 0.37
CA SER A 98 26.81 0.34 1.44
C SER A 98 26.00 1.49 2.06
N ARG A 99 25.40 2.35 1.22
CA ARG A 99 24.50 3.43 1.66
C ARG A 99 23.29 2.89 2.39
N ARG A 100 22.79 1.74 1.94
CA ARG A 100 21.64 1.06 2.52
C ARG A 100 21.95 0.55 3.93
N LYS A 101 23.10 -0.11 4.13
CA LYS A 101 23.56 -0.59 5.43
C LYS A 101 23.84 0.54 6.42
N GLY A 102 24.54 1.60 6.01
CA GLY A 102 24.83 2.73 6.90
C GLY A 102 23.57 3.41 7.46
N ALA A 103 22.48 3.45 6.68
CA ALA A 103 21.20 3.97 7.15
C ALA A 103 20.39 2.97 8.01
N GLU A 104 20.69 1.67 7.93
CA GLU A 104 20.08 0.64 8.80
C GLU A 104 20.77 0.53 10.16
N GLU A 105 22.08 0.77 10.21
CA GLU A 105 22.91 0.72 11.42
C GLU A 105 22.81 2.00 12.26
N ALA A 106 22.23 3.07 11.70
CA ALA A 106 22.02 4.31 12.43
C ALA A 106 21.13 4.07 13.66
N VAL A 107 21.64 4.42 14.85
CA VAL A 107 20.90 4.30 16.11
C VAL A 107 19.90 5.43 16.22
N TYR A 108 18.62 5.10 16.06
CA TYR A 108 17.52 6.03 16.29
C TYR A 108 17.05 5.95 17.74
N ARG A 109 16.90 7.10 18.39
CA ARG A 109 16.29 7.16 19.73
C ARG A 109 14.78 7.19 19.56
N THR A 110 14.07 6.30 20.25
CA THR A 110 12.61 6.38 20.28
C THR A 110 12.23 7.61 21.11
N LEU A 111 11.30 8.41 20.59
CA LEU A 111 10.71 9.51 21.37
C LEU A 111 9.68 8.93 22.36
N GLU A 112 10.20 8.36 23.44
CA GLU A 112 9.44 7.85 24.57
C GLU A 112 9.46 8.87 25.70
N GLY A 113 8.29 9.34 26.11
CA GLY A 113 8.13 10.36 27.13
C GLY A 113 6.69 10.87 27.19
N GLN A 114 6.29 11.40 28.34
CA GLN A 114 5.04 12.14 28.50
C GLN A 114 5.36 13.62 28.25
N PRO A 115 4.87 14.24 27.16
CA PRO A 115 5.09 15.66 26.92
C PRO A 115 4.64 16.53 28.10
N GLU A 116 3.66 16.07 28.88
CA GLU A 116 3.20 16.69 30.12
C GLU A 116 4.33 16.91 31.14
N ALA A 117 5.34 16.04 31.17
CA ALA A 117 6.46 16.15 32.11
C ALA A 117 7.42 17.30 31.78
N LEU A 118 7.38 17.82 30.54
CA LEU A 118 8.14 19.02 30.15
C LEU A 118 7.48 20.31 30.63
N ILE A 119 6.22 20.23 31.04
CA ILE A 119 5.45 21.38 31.46
C ILE A 119 5.62 21.62 32.95
N THR A 120 5.94 22.86 33.30
CA THR A 120 5.92 23.30 34.69
C THR A 120 4.47 23.67 35.08
N PRO A 121 3.92 23.15 36.19
CA PRO A 121 2.61 23.57 36.68
C PRO A 121 2.63 25.07 36.99
N SER A 122 1.54 25.78 36.68
CA SER A 122 1.49 27.22 36.92
C SER A 122 1.69 27.55 38.40
N LYS A 123 2.49 28.59 38.67
CA LYS A 123 2.74 29.11 40.03
C LYS A 123 1.50 29.75 40.67
N LEU A 124 0.51 30.14 39.85
CA LEU A 124 -0.71 30.80 40.31
C LEU A 124 -1.58 29.94 41.23
N TYR A 125 -1.44 28.61 41.18
CA TYR A 125 -2.20 27.70 42.06
C TYR A 125 -1.82 27.87 43.55
N ARG A 126 -0.61 28.36 43.84
CA ARG A 126 -0.11 28.57 45.21
C ARG A 126 -0.45 29.93 45.80
N SER A 127 -0.78 30.90 44.95
CA SER A 127 -1.09 32.27 45.36
C SER A 127 -2.61 32.46 45.45
N LYS A 128 -3.16 32.65 46.65
CA LYS A 128 -4.57 33.02 46.87
C LYS A 128 -4.85 34.45 46.36
N VAL A 129 -4.77 34.66 45.05
CA VAL A 129 -4.89 35.98 44.43
C VAL A 129 -6.37 36.24 44.10
N PRO A 130 -7.02 37.25 44.70
CA PRO A 130 -8.44 37.56 44.43
C PRO A 130 -8.76 37.83 42.95
N LEU A 131 -7.79 38.33 42.19
CA LEU A 131 -7.90 38.57 40.74
C LEU A 131 -7.96 37.28 39.90
N VAL A 132 -7.54 36.12 40.43
CA VAL A 132 -7.80 34.82 39.78
C VAL A 132 -9.31 34.51 39.79
N GLY A 133 -10.07 35.06 40.75
CA GLY A 133 -11.53 35.04 40.76
C GLY A 133 -12.11 35.69 39.51
N LYS A 134 -11.64 36.88 39.12
CA LYS A 134 -12.08 37.56 37.87
C LYS A 134 -11.75 36.76 36.61
N LEU A 135 -10.55 36.16 36.53
CA LEU A 135 -10.18 35.26 35.42
C LEU A 135 -11.08 34.02 35.38
N THR A 136 -11.38 33.45 36.54
CA THR A 136 -12.23 32.26 36.67
C THR A 136 -13.70 32.59 36.38
N GLU A 137 -14.16 33.81 36.65
CA GLU A 137 -15.51 34.27 36.28
C GLU A 137 -15.61 34.51 34.76
N LEU A 138 -14.59 35.13 34.15
CA LEU A 138 -14.55 35.39 32.71
C LEU A 138 -14.42 34.09 31.87
N PHE A 139 -13.58 33.16 32.32
CA PHE A 139 -13.24 31.94 31.57
C PHE A 139 -13.86 30.64 32.11
N GLY A 140 -14.35 30.59 33.36
CA GLY A 140 -14.87 29.38 34.00
C GLY A 140 -16.33 29.05 33.69
N SER A 141 -17.11 29.98 33.11
CA SER A 141 -18.49 29.67 32.71
C SER A 141 -18.56 28.96 31.35
N GLU A 142 -19.39 27.93 31.20
CA GLU A 142 -19.61 27.20 29.93
C GLU A 142 -20.34 28.06 28.86
N ARG A 143 -20.97 29.16 29.28
CA ARG A 143 -21.84 29.99 28.42
C ARG A 143 -21.09 31.02 27.57
N THR A 144 -19.83 31.35 27.86
CA THR A 144 -19.06 32.35 27.12
C THR A 144 -18.43 31.74 25.85
N LYS A 145 -19.23 31.60 24.78
CA LYS A 145 -18.78 31.11 23.46
C LYS A 145 -17.95 32.14 22.68
N HIS A 146 -18.09 33.44 22.99
CA HIS A 146 -17.35 34.53 22.36
C HIS A 146 -16.65 35.36 23.44
N LEU A 147 -15.37 35.08 23.68
CA LEU A 147 -14.52 35.87 24.56
C LEU A 147 -13.64 36.79 23.71
N ASN A 148 -13.58 38.05 24.10
CA ASN A 148 -12.78 39.07 23.43
C ASN A 148 -11.34 39.02 23.96
N SER A 149 -10.35 38.86 23.08
CA SER A 149 -8.92 38.82 23.45
C SER A 149 -8.47 40.12 24.13
N THR A 150 -9.04 41.27 23.77
CA THR A 150 -8.65 42.56 24.37
C THR A 150 -9.06 42.68 25.84
N ALA A 151 -10.13 42.00 26.25
CA ALA A 151 -10.54 41.93 27.65
C ALA A 151 -9.67 40.96 28.45
N LEU A 152 -9.08 39.95 27.80
CA LEU A 152 -8.05 39.12 28.43
C LEU A 152 -6.74 39.90 28.58
N ASP A 153 -6.37 40.68 27.57
CA ASP A 153 -5.14 41.48 27.60
C ASP A 153 -5.11 42.45 28.77
N SER A 154 -6.19 43.21 28.96
CA SER A 154 -6.27 44.17 30.08
C SER A 154 -6.17 43.50 31.45
N VAL A 155 -6.73 42.30 31.61
CA VAL A 155 -6.67 41.53 32.87
C VAL A 155 -5.26 40.97 33.09
N VAL A 156 -4.59 40.53 32.03
CA VAL A 156 -3.19 40.06 32.11
C VAL A 156 -2.27 41.23 32.48
N ASP A 157 -2.42 42.39 31.83
CA ASP A 157 -1.64 43.59 32.15
C ASP A 157 -1.88 44.06 33.59
N GLU A 158 -3.13 44.06 34.09
CA GLU A 158 -3.45 44.41 35.48
C GLU A 158 -2.76 43.46 36.48
N LEU A 159 -2.71 42.16 36.16
CA LEU A 159 -2.09 41.14 36.99
C LEU A 159 -0.56 41.20 37.02
N VAL A 160 0.06 41.54 35.89
CA VAL A 160 1.51 41.58 35.73
C VAL A 160 2.10 42.87 36.29
N ASN A 161 1.35 43.98 36.22
CA ASN A 161 1.76 45.26 36.81
C ASN A 161 1.61 45.34 38.33
N ASP A 162 0.99 44.33 38.96
CA ASP A 162 0.90 44.22 40.41
C ASP A 162 2.26 43.78 41.01
N LYS A 163 3.07 44.78 41.37
CA LYS A 163 4.44 44.61 41.89
C LYS A 163 4.53 43.75 43.16
N GLU A 164 3.45 43.58 43.90
CA GLU A 164 3.45 42.75 45.11
C GLU A 164 3.50 41.24 44.81
N LYS A 165 3.13 40.84 43.58
CA LYS A 165 2.90 39.42 43.25
C LYS A 165 3.99 38.75 42.40
N ASN A 166 4.90 39.52 41.80
CA ASN A 166 5.97 39.01 40.92
C ASN A 166 5.47 37.98 39.90
N LEU A 167 4.35 38.28 39.22
CA LEU A 167 3.73 37.40 38.24
C LEU A 167 4.19 37.75 36.83
N TYR A 168 4.61 36.74 36.08
CA TYR A 168 4.90 36.88 34.66
C TYR A 168 3.68 36.51 33.82
N CYS A 169 3.60 37.06 32.60
CA CYS A 169 2.48 36.80 31.68
C CYS A 169 2.32 35.32 31.39
N GLU A 170 3.43 34.61 31.19
CA GLU A 170 3.46 33.18 30.91
C GLU A 170 2.83 32.35 32.03
N ASP A 171 2.99 32.73 33.30
CA ASP A 171 2.41 32.00 34.42
C ASP A 171 0.86 32.05 34.36
N VAL A 172 0.31 33.20 33.94
CA VAL A 172 -1.13 33.43 33.73
C VAL A 172 -1.65 32.61 32.56
N TYR A 173 -0.96 32.63 31.42
CA TYR A 173 -1.36 31.82 30.26
C TYR A 173 -1.26 30.33 30.52
N MET A 174 -0.21 29.87 31.18
CA MET A 174 -0.07 28.48 31.59
C MET A 174 -1.23 28.04 32.47
N TYR A 175 -1.66 28.87 33.42
CA TYR A 175 -2.83 28.59 34.26
C TYR A 175 -4.13 28.48 33.44
N LEU A 176 -4.38 29.44 32.55
CA LEU A 176 -5.57 29.44 31.70
C LEU A 176 -5.63 28.22 30.80
N LEU A 177 -4.51 27.87 30.15
CA LEU A 177 -4.44 26.71 29.29
C LEU A 177 -4.63 25.39 30.07
N GLN A 178 -4.12 25.29 31.30
CA GLN A 178 -4.21 24.08 32.12
C GLN A 178 -5.60 23.81 32.70
N HIS A 179 -6.38 24.87 32.98
CA HIS A 179 -7.61 24.77 33.78
C HIS A 179 -8.88 25.27 33.10
N HIS A 180 -8.81 26.20 32.14
CA HIS A 180 -9.98 26.96 31.67
C HIS A 180 -10.27 26.86 30.17
N VAL A 181 -9.51 26.03 29.44
CA VAL A 181 -9.78 25.74 28.02
C VAL A 181 -10.86 24.66 27.93
N ASN A 182 -12.09 25.06 27.61
CA ASN A 182 -13.20 24.13 27.35
C ASN A 182 -13.91 24.37 26.01
N SER A 183 -13.49 25.38 25.25
CA SER A 183 -14.02 25.69 23.91
C SER A 183 -12.92 26.22 23.00
N GLU A 184 -13.15 26.09 21.70
CA GLU A 184 -12.27 26.62 20.65
C GLU A 184 -12.11 28.14 20.74
N GLY A 185 -13.22 28.88 20.89
CA GLY A 185 -13.19 30.35 20.97
C GLY A 185 -12.35 30.86 22.14
N LYS A 186 -12.36 30.17 23.28
CA LYS A 186 -11.48 30.48 24.42
C LYS A 186 -10.01 30.27 24.09
N LEU A 187 -9.70 29.17 23.41
CA LEU A 187 -8.33 28.88 23.00
C LEU A 187 -7.82 29.92 22.01
N ILE A 188 -8.64 30.33 21.02
CA ILE A 188 -8.30 31.39 20.07
C ILE A 188 -8.07 32.72 20.80
N ALA A 189 -8.93 33.09 21.76
CA ALA A 189 -8.74 34.31 22.54
C ALA A 189 -7.43 34.30 23.34
N ILE A 190 -7.07 33.15 23.92
CA ILE A 190 -5.78 32.97 24.62
C ILE A 190 -4.61 33.09 23.64
N ILE A 191 -4.71 32.49 22.45
CA ILE A 191 -3.67 32.58 21.41
C ILE A 191 -3.43 34.04 20.99
N GLU A 192 -4.51 34.77 20.70
CA GLU A 192 -4.42 36.18 20.30
C GLU A 192 -3.82 37.05 21.41
N SER A 193 -4.13 36.75 22.66
CA SER A 193 -3.57 37.43 23.83
C SER A 193 -2.08 37.09 24.05
N ILE A 194 -1.67 35.83 23.85
CA ILE A 194 -0.24 35.47 23.88
C ILE A 194 0.51 36.23 22.77
N LYS A 195 -0.11 36.36 21.59
CA LYS A 195 0.47 37.10 20.45
C LYS A 195 0.71 38.57 20.78
N SER A 196 -0.25 39.26 21.41
CA SER A 196 -0.11 40.67 21.78
C SER A 196 1.03 40.89 22.78
N HIS A 197 1.19 39.99 23.76
CA HIS A 197 2.26 40.08 24.76
C HIS A 197 3.61 39.46 24.33
N MET A 198 3.66 38.76 23.20
CA MET A 198 4.89 38.17 22.66
C MET A 198 5.97 39.23 22.38
N GLY A 199 5.56 40.42 21.92
CA GLY A 199 6.48 41.51 21.59
C GLY A 199 7.14 42.13 22.82
N ALA A 200 6.37 42.32 23.90
CA ALA A 200 6.76 43.14 25.04
C ALA A 200 7.22 42.33 26.27
N ASN A 201 6.62 41.17 26.54
CA ASN A 201 6.70 40.53 27.86
C ASN A 201 7.28 39.11 27.82
N ILE A 202 7.31 38.43 26.67
CA ILE A 202 7.86 37.07 26.53
C ILE A 202 9.24 37.13 25.86
N ASP A 203 10.31 36.99 26.65
CA ASP A 203 11.68 37.22 26.16
C ASP A 203 12.52 35.94 25.99
N GLN A 204 11.97 34.77 26.30
CA GLN A 204 12.69 33.49 26.18
C GLN A 204 11.97 32.53 25.23
N LEU A 205 12.71 31.99 24.26
CA LEU A 205 12.19 31.01 23.31
C LEU A 205 11.62 29.76 24.02
N LYS A 206 12.26 29.34 25.12
CA LYS A 206 11.84 28.19 25.92
C LYS A 206 10.47 28.41 26.60
N VAL A 207 10.14 29.66 26.94
CA VAL A 207 8.82 30.02 27.48
C VAL A 207 7.76 29.95 26.38
N ALA A 208 8.07 30.50 25.20
CA ALA A 208 7.20 30.37 24.03
C ALA A 208 6.95 28.89 23.65
N GLU A 209 8.01 28.08 23.65
CA GLU A 209 7.92 26.62 23.45
C GLU A 209 6.99 25.95 24.47
N SER A 210 7.12 26.29 25.75
CA SER A 210 6.29 25.73 26.83
C SER A 210 4.81 26.11 26.66
N LEU A 211 4.52 27.35 26.27
CA LEU A 211 3.17 27.83 25.97
C LEU A 211 2.57 27.12 24.76
N VAL A 212 3.35 26.95 23.68
CA VAL A 212 2.93 26.19 22.49
C VAL A 212 2.64 24.74 22.86
N LEU A 213 3.52 24.08 23.60
CA LEU A 213 3.29 22.71 24.05
C LEU A 213 2.01 22.60 24.88
N GLN A 214 1.82 23.48 25.87
CA GLN A 214 0.64 23.46 26.73
C GLN A 214 -0.64 23.69 25.94
N LEU A 215 -0.63 24.58 24.94
CA LEU A 215 -1.75 24.81 24.03
C LEU A 215 -2.14 23.52 23.31
N LEU A 216 -1.15 22.81 22.73
CA LEU A 216 -1.39 21.55 22.02
C LEU A 216 -1.92 20.46 22.96
N LEU A 217 -1.40 20.37 24.18
CA LEU A 217 -1.92 19.45 25.19
C LEU A 217 -3.36 19.78 25.58
N SER A 218 -3.72 21.07 25.68
CA SER A 218 -5.09 21.50 25.98
C SER A 218 -6.06 21.17 24.85
N VAL A 219 -5.63 21.25 23.58
CA VAL A 219 -6.42 20.78 22.43
C VAL A 219 -6.70 19.28 22.56
N ASN A 220 -5.66 18.49 22.83
CA ASN A 220 -5.76 17.03 22.91
C ASN A 220 -6.59 16.57 24.12
N ARG A 221 -6.33 17.13 25.31
CA ARG A 221 -7.01 16.80 26.57
C ARG A 221 -8.52 17.05 26.48
N ASN A 222 -8.91 18.15 25.85
CA ASN A 222 -10.32 18.55 25.72
C ASN A 222 -10.97 18.09 24.41
N LYS A 223 -10.23 17.35 23.56
CA LYS A 223 -10.70 16.84 22.26
C LYS A 223 -11.35 17.92 21.39
N LEU A 224 -10.72 19.10 21.34
CA LEU A 224 -11.23 20.23 20.55
C LEU A 224 -11.12 19.96 19.05
N SER A 225 -12.14 20.36 18.30
CA SER A 225 -12.13 20.26 16.83
C SER A 225 -11.12 21.24 16.23
N LEU A 226 -10.29 20.76 15.28
CA LEU A 226 -9.33 21.59 14.55
C LEU A 226 -10.01 22.30 13.37
N THR A 227 -10.71 23.39 13.67
CA THR A 227 -11.29 24.29 12.66
C THR A 227 -10.22 25.09 11.92
N LYS A 228 -10.61 25.75 10.83
CA LYS A 228 -9.67 26.60 10.07
C LYS A 228 -9.24 27.82 10.89
N GLU A 229 -10.15 28.34 11.70
CA GLU A 229 -9.96 29.50 12.56
C GLU A 229 -8.89 29.21 13.62
N LEU A 230 -9.00 28.07 14.32
CA LEU A 230 -8.01 27.66 15.32
C LEU A 230 -6.63 27.39 14.70
N VAL A 231 -6.59 26.71 13.55
CA VAL A 231 -5.34 26.44 12.82
C VAL A 231 -4.68 27.74 12.35
N ASN A 232 -5.46 28.72 11.91
CA ASN A 232 -4.95 30.03 11.51
C ASN A 232 -4.39 30.81 12.71
N ALA A 233 -5.10 30.82 13.84
CA ALA A 233 -4.61 31.43 15.07
C ALA A 233 -3.28 30.80 15.53
N TYR A 234 -3.17 29.47 15.49
CA TYR A 234 -1.92 28.76 15.78
C TYR A 234 -0.77 29.21 14.86
N HIS A 235 -0.98 29.27 13.54
CA HIS A 235 0.08 29.71 12.62
C HIS A 235 0.50 31.15 12.89
N GLN A 236 -0.44 32.05 13.20
CA GLN A 236 -0.13 33.43 13.57
C GLN A 236 0.70 33.53 14.86
N LEU A 237 0.47 32.64 15.83
CA LEU A 237 1.30 32.54 17.02
C LEU A 237 2.73 32.12 16.67
N ILE A 238 2.89 31.08 15.85
CA ILE A 238 4.21 30.63 15.38
C ILE A 238 4.94 31.72 14.60
N ASP A 239 4.24 32.46 13.75
CA ASP A 239 4.80 33.61 13.02
C ASP A 239 5.25 34.73 13.97
N ALA A 240 4.49 35.01 15.03
CA ALA A 240 4.86 35.99 16.04
C ALA A 240 6.09 35.55 16.85
N VAL A 241 6.19 34.28 17.23
CA VAL A 241 7.39 33.71 17.88
C VAL A 241 8.59 33.82 16.94
N ASN A 242 8.44 33.43 15.69
CA ASN A 242 9.48 33.54 14.67
C ASN A 242 9.97 34.99 14.50
N HIS A 243 9.05 35.95 14.49
CA HIS A 243 9.38 37.37 14.36
C HIS A 243 10.14 37.90 15.58
N LYS A 244 9.68 37.59 16.80
CA LYS A 244 10.29 38.04 18.06
C LYS A 244 11.71 37.51 18.26
N PHE A 245 11.95 36.24 17.93
CA PHE A 245 13.25 35.59 18.12
C PHE A 245 14.14 35.60 16.87
N TYR A 246 13.73 36.31 15.81
CA TYR A 246 14.45 36.40 14.53
C TYR A 246 14.79 35.02 13.92
N THR A 247 13.87 34.06 14.05
CA THR A 247 14.00 32.70 13.49
C THR A 247 13.00 32.48 12.37
N SER A 248 13.37 31.73 11.33
CA SER A 248 12.45 31.38 10.23
C SER A 248 11.65 30.09 10.46
N ALA A 249 11.98 29.33 11.50
CA ALA A 249 11.32 28.07 11.87
C ALA A 249 11.66 27.66 13.31
N CYS A 250 11.14 28.39 14.31
CA CYS A 250 11.34 28.07 15.73
C CYS A 250 10.94 26.63 16.09
N GLU A 251 9.91 26.09 15.42
CA GLU A 251 9.43 24.71 15.59
C GLU A 251 10.51 23.65 15.32
N LEU A 252 11.56 23.96 14.56
CA LEU A 252 12.68 23.05 14.30
C LEU A 252 13.79 23.14 15.37
N GLN A 253 13.68 24.08 16.32
CA GLN A 253 14.66 24.30 17.38
C GLN A 253 14.15 23.83 18.75
N PHE A 254 12.88 23.47 18.85
CA PHE A 254 12.25 22.97 20.06
C PHE A 254 12.73 21.56 20.44
N ASP A 255 12.41 21.14 21.65
CA ASP A 255 12.62 19.78 22.13
C ASP A 255 11.92 18.78 21.20
N PRO A 256 12.57 17.66 20.82
CA PRO A 256 12.01 16.66 19.93
C PRO A 256 10.61 16.15 20.30
N LEU A 257 10.25 16.10 21.59
CA LEU A 257 8.89 15.74 22.03
C LEU A 257 7.86 16.83 21.69
N VAL A 258 8.24 18.09 21.79
CA VAL A 258 7.40 19.23 21.38
C VAL A 258 7.22 19.22 19.86
N ILE A 259 8.29 19.00 19.10
CA ILE A 259 8.22 18.86 17.64
C ILE A 259 7.25 17.74 17.24
N GLN A 260 7.25 16.61 17.95
CA GLN A 260 6.32 15.51 17.71
C GLN A 260 4.86 15.90 18.00
N CYS A 261 4.59 16.71 19.04
CA CYS A 261 3.24 17.22 19.32
C CYS A 261 2.77 18.19 18.23
N ILE A 262 3.66 19.08 17.77
CA ILE A 262 3.39 19.99 16.65
C ILE A 262 3.12 19.20 15.36
N LEU A 263 3.90 18.14 15.11
CA LEU A 263 3.68 17.23 13.99
C LEU A 263 2.29 16.58 14.07
N GLU A 264 1.87 16.08 15.24
CA GLU A 264 0.53 15.51 15.42
C GLU A 264 -0.57 16.53 15.11
N PHE A 265 -0.43 17.77 15.56
CA PHE A 265 -1.35 18.85 15.24
C PHE A 265 -1.43 19.13 13.72
N HIS A 266 -0.28 19.18 13.02
CA HIS A 266 -0.27 19.37 11.57
C HIS A 266 -0.82 18.19 10.78
N VAL A 267 -0.62 16.97 11.27
CA VAL A 267 -1.20 15.77 10.66
C VAL A 267 -2.73 15.80 10.78
N LEU A 268 -3.25 16.13 11.96
CA LEU A 268 -4.69 16.19 12.23
C LEU A 268 -5.38 17.36 11.50
N SER A 269 -4.73 18.51 11.39
CA SER A 269 -5.23 19.66 10.60
C SER A 269 -5.11 19.45 9.08
N GLY A 270 -4.37 18.42 8.65
CA GLY A 270 -4.19 18.06 7.25
C GLY A 270 -3.17 18.92 6.49
N ASN A 271 -2.22 19.56 7.18
CA ASN A 271 -1.13 20.32 6.59
C ASN A 271 0.04 19.40 6.22
N LEU A 272 -0.01 18.82 5.02
CA LEU A 272 0.96 17.81 4.58
C LEU A 272 2.40 18.34 4.46
N ASN A 273 2.58 19.57 3.99
CA ASN A 273 3.91 20.14 3.75
C ASN A 273 4.66 20.41 5.07
N HIS A 274 4.00 21.01 6.05
CA HIS A 274 4.60 21.23 7.37
C HIS A 274 4.85 19.89 8.08
N SER A 275 3.89 18.96 7.99
CA SER A 275 4.07 17.60 8.54
C SER A 275 5.32 16.92 7.97
N LYS A 276 5.53 17.02 6.65
CA LYS A 276 6.74 16.49 6.00
C LYS A 276 8.01 17.14 6.52
N LYS A 277 8.04 18.48 6.63
CA LYS A 277 9.20 19.24 7.10
C LYS A 277 9.63 18.80 8.51
N LEU A 278 8.68 18.76 9.45
CA LEU A 278 8.94 18.38 10.84
C LEU A 278 9.36 16.91 10.96
N LEU A 279 8.69 16.01 10.24
CA LEU A 279 9.02 14.59 10.27
C LEU A 279 10.40 14.31 9.69
N SER A 280 10.75 14.93 8.55
CA SER A 280 12.09 14.83 7.98
C SER A 280 13.16 15.36 8.94
N HIS A 281 12.88 16.46 9.63
CA HIS A 281 13.80 17.01 10.63
C HIS A 281 14.04 16.05 11.79
N LEU A 282 12.99 15.45 12.36
CA LEU A 282 13.11 14.45 13.42
C LEU A 282 13.94 13.24 12.97
N ILE A 283 13.66 12.70 11.77
CA ILE A 283 14.38 11.54 11.23
C ILE A 283 15.86 11.88 10.94
N LEU A 284 16.15 13.05 10.38
CA LEU A 284 17.54 13.45 10.10
C LEU A 284 18.36 13.66 11.38
N ASN A 285 17.70 14.07 12.47
CA ASN A 285 18.31 14.23 13.79
C ASN A 285 18.33 12.93 14.62
N GLY A 286 18.01 11.78 14.02
CA GLY A 286 18.12 10.48 14.68
C GLY A 286 16.97 10.13 15.62
N TRP A 287 15.80 10.76 15.47
CA TRP A 287 14.61 10.49 16.28
C TRP A 287 13.60 9.65 15.52
N ALA A 288 13.07 8.61 16.19
CA ALA A 288 11.94 7.83 15.71
C ALA A 288 10.66 8.33 16.38
N ILE A 289 9.67 8.72 15.57
CA ILE A 289 8.35 9.13 16.05
C ILE A 289 7.49 7.92 16.47
N LYS A 290 6.43 8.19 17.22
CA LYS A 290 5.39 7.21 17.56
C LYS A 290 4.83 6.57 16.28
N GLU A 291 4.62 5.26 16.35
CA GLU A 291 4.22 4.49 15.18
C GLU A 291 2.80 4.86 14.72
N ASP A 292 1.87 5.06 15.67
CA ASP A 292 0.50 5.51 15.39
C ASP A 292 0.48 6.83 14.60
N LEU A 293 1.37 7.76 14.93
CA LEU A 293 1.53 9.03 14.23
C LEU A 293 2.08 8.83 12.82
N SER A 294 3.01 7.87 12.64
CA SER A 294 3.50 7.49 11.31
C SER A 294 2.38 6.95 10.42
N VAL A 295 1.48 6.14 10.98
CA VAL A 295 0.31 5.62 10.26
C VAL A 295 -0.65 6.75 9.89
N LYS A 296 -0.98 7.65 10.83
CA LYS A 296 -1.82 8.85 10.55
C LYS A 296 -1.20 9.72 9.46
N TYR A 297 0.12 9.90 9.47
CA TYR A 297 0.83 10.64 8.43
C TYR A 297 0.71 9.95 7.06
N LEU A 298 0.90 8.63 6.98
CA LEU A 298 0.74 7.90 5.72
C LEU A 298 -0.68 8.03 5.17
N GLN A 299 -1.71 7.94 6.03
CA GLN A 299 -3.10 8.19 5.64
C GLN A 299 -3.32 9.63 5.12
N LEU A 300 -2.66 10.62 5.74
CA LEU A 300 -2.70 12.00 5.26
C LEU A 300 -2.08 12.12 3.86
N VAL A 301 -0.92 11.48 3.62
CA VAL A 301 -0.29 11.43 2.28
C VAL A 301 -1.25 10.84 1.26
N GLU A 302 -1.92 9.73 1.60
CA GLU A 302 -2.86 9.08 0.69
C GLU A 302 -4.06 9.95 0.34
N SER A 303 -4.61 10.68 1.32
CA SER A 303 -5.81 11.50 1.16
C SER A 303 -5.57 12.83 0.42
N LYS A 304 -4.39 13.44 0.61
CA LYS A 304 -4.02 14.76 0.06
C LYS A 304 -3.29 14.67 -1.28
N VAL A 305 -2.53 13.62 -1.54
CA VAL A 305 -1.86 13.45 -2.84
C VAL A 305 -2.84 12.88 -3.85
N ARG A 306 -3.50 13.79 -4.59
CA ARG A 306 -4.43 13.49 -5.68
C ARG A 306 -3.78 13.86 -7.01
N ASP A 307 -3.69 12.89 -7.89
CA ASP A 307 -3.37 13.06 -9.32
C ASP A 307 -4.17 12.03 -10.11
N GLU A 308 -4.55 12.40 -11.32
CA GLU A 308 -5.26 11.53 -12.28
C GLU A 308 -4.36 10.37 -12.71
N ASP A 309 -3.10 10.69 -13.06
CA ASP A 309 -2.11 9.68 -13.43
C ASP A 309 -1.59 8.92 -12.20
N ARG A 310 -1.74 7.59 -12.22
CA ARG A 310 -1.32 6.69 -11.15
C ARG A 310 0.18 6.79 -10.87
N ASP A 311 1.01 6.87 -11.91
CA ASP A 311 2.46 6.88 -11.76
C ASP A 311 3.00 8.18 -11.16
N THR A 312 2.40 9.31 -11.53
CA THR A 312 2.67 10.63 -10.97
C THR A 312 2.21 10.69 -9.52
N ARG A 313 1.01 10.17 -9.21
CA ARG A 313 0.51 10.06 -7.85
C ARG A 313 1.47 9.30 -6.95
N ILE A 314 1.88 8.10 -7.36
CA ILE A 314 2.82 7.26 -6.60
C ILE A 314 4.19 7.95 -6.46
N LEU A 315 4.68 8.60 -7.52
CA LEU A 315 5.94 9.35 -7.47
C LEU A 315 5.90 10.49 -6.44
N LYS A 316 4.82 11.28 -6.41
CA LYS A 316 4.63 12.32 -5.39
C LYS A 316 4.54 11.72 -3.99
N ARG A 317 3.81 10.61 -3.82
CA ARG A 317 3.75 9.90 -2.54
C ARG A 317 5.13 9.45 -2.06
N PHE A 318 6.00 8.94 -2.95
CA PHE A 318 7.39 8.60 -2.61
C PHE A 318 8.21 9.81 -2.15
N ALA A 319 7.97 11.01 -2.70
CA ALA A 319 8.63 12.23 -2.23
C ALA A 319 8.32 12.53 -0.77
N TYR A 320 7.08 12.30 -0.34
CA TYR A 320 6.68 12.51 1.06
C TYR A 320 7.28 11.46 2.01
N ILE A 321 7.57 10.26 1.53
CA ILE A 321 8.16 9.18 2.35
C ILE A 321 9.65 8.91 2.04
N SER A 322 10.36 9.84 1.41
CA SER A 322 11.77 9.67 1.00
C SER A 322 12.69 9.23 2.14
N ASP A 323 12.42 9.75 3.34
CA ASP A 323 13.28 9.60 4.51
C ASP A 323 12.78 8.47 5.43
N PHE A 324 11.72 7.75 5.04
CA PHE A 324 11.04 6.79 5.92
C PHE A 324 11.83 5.51 6.18
N ARG A 325 12.95 5.30 5.50
CA ARG A 325 13.70 4.05 5.62
C ARG A 325 13.90 3.62 7.08
N PRO A 326 14.39 4.45 8.01
CA PRO A 326 14.61 4.01 9.39
C PRO A 326 13.31 3.60 10.08
N LEU A 327 12.21 4.31 9.79
CA LEU A 327 10.89 3.96 10.30
C LEU A 327 10.43 2.60 9.75
N VAL A 328 10.59 2.35 8.45
CA VAL A 328 10.21 1.07 7.83
C VAL A 328 10.99 -0.10 8.44
N GLN A 329 12.26 0.08 8.75
CA GLN A 329 13.11 -0.98 9.30
C GLN A 329 12.79 -1.31 10.76
N ARG A 330 12.06 -0.44 11.46
CA ARG A 330 11.69 -0.58 12.89
C ARG A 330 10.21 -0.85 13.12
N ALA A 331 9.36 -0.51 12.15
CA ALA A 331 7.91 -0.65 12.26
C ALA A 331 7.49 -2.06 12.67
N GLN A 332 6.52 -2.14 13.58
CA GLN A 332 5.95 -3.38 14.10
C GLN A 332 4.44 -3.50 13.82
N THR A 333 3.76 -2.39 13.55
CA THR A 333 2.31 -2.35 13.42
C THR A 333 1.84 -2.83 12.04
N PRO A 334 0.80 -3.68 11.98
CA PRO A 334 0.21 -4.11 10.71
C PRO A 334 -0.25 -2.97 9.80
N PHE A 335 -0.82 -1.91 10.38
CA PHE A 335 -1.35 -0.77 9.62
C PHE A 335 -0.27 0.04 8.92
N PHE A 336 0.94 0.12 9.48
CA PHE A 336 2.07 0.76 8.83
C PHE A 336 2.43 0.06 7.51
N PHE A 337 2.54 -1.28 7.53
CA PHE A 337 2.83 -2.06 6.34
C PHE A 337 1.66 -2.06 5.34
N ALA A 338 0.42 -2.08 5.83
CA ALA A 338 -0.77 -1.99 4.99
C ALA A 338 -0.76 -0.70 4.13
N ALA A 339 -0.37 0.43 4.73
CA ALA A 339 -0.25 1.70 4.03
C ALA A 339 0.89 1.74 2.98
N LEU A 340 1.88 0.84 3.06
CA LEU A 340 3.00 0.78 2.12
C LEU A 340 2.76 -0.17 0.94
N VAL A 341 1.87 -1.16 1.05
CA VAL A 341 1.56 -2.09 -0.06
C VAL A 341 1.17 -1.35 -1.36
N PRO A 342 0.33 -0.29 -1.34
CA PRO A 342 -0.03 0.45 -2.55
C PRO A 342 1.15 1.16 -3.27
N TYR A 343 2.29 1.35 -2.58
CA TYR A 343 3.49 1.95 -3.17
C TYR A 343 4.26 0.96 -4.06
N CYS A 344 4.06 -0.34 -3.87
CA CYS A 344 4.72 -1.36 -4.66
C CYS A 344 4.12 -1.43 -6.07
N ARG A 345 4.93 -1.16 -7.09
CA ARG A 345 4.56 -1.27 -8.52
C ARG A 345 5.17 -2.50 -9.19
N HIS A 346 6.22 -3.06 -8.61
CA HIS A 346 6.89 -4.26 -9.07
C HIS A 346 7.08 -5.26 -7.93
N PHE A 347 7.07 -6.56 -8.26
CA PHE A 347 7.17 -7.63 -7.25
C PHE A 347 8.42 -7.52 -6.37
N SER A 348 9.55 -7.07 -6.92
CA SER A 348 10.77 -6.89 -6.09
C SER A 348 10.64 -5.78 -5.04
N GLU A 349 9.80 -4.76 -5.25
CA GLU A 349 9.51 -3.74 -4.22
C GLU A 349 8.67 -4.38 -3.11
N LEU A 350 7.66 -5.17 -3.48
CA LEU A 350 6.87 -5.94 -2.50
C LEU A 350 7.75 -6.95 -1.76
N HIS A 351 8.63 -7.66 -2.45
CA HIS A 351 9.54 -8.62 -1.83
C HIS A 351 10.50 -7.95 -0.86
N SER A 352 10.95 -6.72 -1.15
CA SER A 352 11.76 -5.95 -0.20
C SER A 352 10.96 -5.65 1.07
N LEU A 353 9.68 -5.29 0.94
CA LEU A 353 8.78 -5.09 2.07
C LEU A 353 8.53 -6.39 2.85
N LEU A 354 8.29 -7.50 2.15
CA LEU A 354 8.18 -8.84 2.76
C LEU A 354 9.44 -9.22 3.52
N THR A 355 10.62 -8.91 2.99
CA THR A 355 11.90 -9.18 3.66
C THR A 355 12.01 -8.41 4.98
N VAL A 356 11.53 -7.16 5.01
CA VAL A 356 11.47 -6.38 6.26
C VAL A 356 10.49 -7.02 7.24
N ILE A 357 9.27 -7.34 6.79
CA ILE A 357 8.23 -7.96 7.62
C ILE A 357 8.68 -9.31 8.21
N THR A 358 9.32 -10.15 7.41
CA THR A 358 9.72 -11.50 7.81
C THR A 358 10.96 -11.54 8.70
N ASN A 359 11.89 -10.58 8.54
CA ASN A 359 13.14 -10.58 9.28
C ASN A 359 13.14 -9.68 10.52
N LYS A 360 12.29 -8.64 10.57
CA LYS A 360 12.39 -7.57 11.58
C LYS A 360 11.13 -7.37 12.43
N VAL A 361 10.00 -7.97 12.06
CA VAL A 361 8.74 -7.79 12.80
C VAL A 361 8.50 -8.98 13.72
N HIS A 362 8.15 -8.73 14.97
CA HIS A 362 7.91 -9.79 15.95
C HIS A 362 6.57 -10.50 15.74
N ASN A 363 5.52 -9.76 15.35
CA ASN A 363 4.16 -10.24 15.12
C ASN A 363 3.86 -10.42 13.62
N THR A 364 4.78 -11.04 12.85
CA THR A 364 4.66 -11.21 11.39
C THR A 364 3.30 -11.77 10.93
N ARG A 365 2.72 -12.71 11.67
CA ARG A 365 1.41 -13.29 11.35
C ARG A 365 0.29 -12.24 11.38
N GLU A 366 0.26 -11.38 12.39
CA GLU A 366 -0.74 -10.30 12.51
C GLU A 366 -0.60 -9.29 11.37
N VAL A 367 0.63 -8.99 10.95
CA VAL A 367 0.87 -8.15 9.78
C VAL A 367 0.25 -8.79 8.53
N PHE A 368 0.52 -10.07 8.28
CA PHE A 368 -0.09 -10.76 7.15
C PHE A 368 -1.61 -10.85 7.26
N ASP A 369 -2.16 -11.00 8.46
CA ASP A 369 -3.60 -11.05 8.67
C ASP A 369 -4.32 -9.77 8.20
N VAL A 370 -3.62 -8.64 8.20
CA VAL A 370 -4.10 -7.33 7.72
C VAL A 370 -3.72 -7.07 6.27
N THR A 371 -2.51 -7.40 5.84
CA THR A 371 -1.97 -6.93 4.54
C THR A 371 -2.12 -7.92 3.39
N LEU A 372 -2.28 -9.22 3.66
CA LEU A 372 -2.08 -10.27 2.65
C LEU A 372 -3.09 -10.21 1.50
N LEU A 373 -4.36 -9.89 1.77
CA LEU A 373 -5.37 -9.76 0.70
C LEU A 373 -4.97 -8.66 -0.28
N SER A 374 -4.59 -7.48 0.21
CA SER A 374 -4.12 -6.37 -0.61
C SER A 374 -2.84 -6.74 -1.39
N MET A 375 -1.94 -7.53 -0.80
CA MET A 375 -0.75 -8.03 -1.51
C MET A 375 -1.10 -9.01 -2.64
N ILE A 376 -2.08 -9.91 -2.42
CA ILE A 376 -2.57 -10.84 -3.44
C ILE A 376 -3.21 -10.07 -4.59
N GLU A 377 -4.09 -9.12 -4.30
CA GLU A 377 -4.75 -8.27 -5.30
C GLU A 377 -3.75 -7.44 -6.10
N ALA A 378 -2.72 -6.90 -5.45
CA ALA A 378 -1.69 -6.12 -6.12
C ALA A 378 -0.91 -6.91 -7.19
N MET A 379 -0.91 -8.25 -7.14
CA MET A 379 -0.25 -9.11 -8.14
C MET A 379 -0.78 -8.90 -9.56
N ASP A 380 -2.04 -8.45 -9.73
CA ASP A 380 -2.63 -8.18 -11.04
C ASP A 380 -1.76 -7.21 -11.88
N ASN A 381 -1.03 -6.31 -11.20
CA ASN A 381 -0.18 -5.30 -11.81
C ASN A 381 1.32 -5.62 -11.77
N MET A 382 1.74 -6.73 -11.14
CA MET A 382 3.15 -7.02 -10.86
C MET A 382 3.72 -8.13 -11.77
N GLY A 383 3.82 -7.85 -13.06
CA GLY A 383 4.47 -8.75 -14.03
C GLY A 383 4.08 -8.44 -15.47
N GLU A 384 4.97 -8.76 -16.41
CA GLU A 384 4.76 -8.49 -17.84
C GLU A 384 3.65 -9.36 -18.46
N ASN A 385 3.50 -10.60 -17.97
CA ASN A 385 2.53 -11.57 -18.46
C ASN A 385 2.04 -12.48 -17.34
N ASN A 386 1.05 -13.34 -17.62
CA ASN A 386 0.45 -14.22 -16.63
C ASN A 386 1.44 -15.22 -16.01
N ARG A 387 2.49 -15.63 -16.74
CA ARG A 387 3.55 -16.51 -16.21
C ARG A 387 4.30 -15.83 -15.06
N TYR A 388 4.78 -14.61 -15.27
CA TYR A 388 5.51 -13.87 -14.23
C TYR A 388 4.61 -13.52 -13.06
N LYS A 389 3.38 -13.06 -13.33
CA LYS A 389 2.39 -12.77 -12.27
C LYS A 389 2.11 -14.01 -11.42
N SER A 390 1.94 -15.17 -12.05
CA SER A 390 1.73 -16.43 -11.34
C SER A 390 2.96 -16.89 -10.54
N ALA A 391 4.18 -16.75 -11.08
CA ALA A 391 5.40 -17.07 -10.34
C ALA A 391 5.56 -16.16 -9.12
N ASN A 392 5.31 -14.84 -9.28
CA ASN A 392 5.35 -13.87 -8.19
C ASN A 392 4.31 -14.19 -7.09
N LEU A 393 3.09 -14.54 -7.49
CA LEU A 393 2.04 -14.97 -6.55
C LEU A 393 2.43 -16.26 -5.81
N TYR A 394 3.10 -17.20 -6.48
CA TYR A 394 3.62 -18.40 -5.84
C TYR A 394 4.73 -18.08 -4.84
N GLU A 395 5.64 -17.16 -5.16
CA GLU A 395 6.66 -16.69 -4.22
C GLU A 395 6.06 -16.00 -3.00
N LEU A 396 5.01 -15.19 -3.18
CA LEU A 396 4.24 -14.62 -2.07
C LEU A 396 3.64 -15.72 -1.19
N HIS A 397 2.96 -16.71 -1.79
CA HIS A 397 2.40 -17.84 -1.08
C HIS A 397 3.47 -18.61 -0.29
N ARG A 398 4.61 -18.92 -0.91
CA ARG A 398 5.73 -19.64 -0.29
C ARG A 398 6.32 -18.87 0.89
N THR A 399 6.41 -17.55 0.80
CA THR A 399 6.94 -16.69 1.86
C THR A 399 6.02 -16.65 3.08
N VAL A 400 4.71 -16.64 2.85
CA VAL A 400 3.70 -16.44 3.91
C VAL A 400 3.29 -17.75 4.59
N LEU A 401 3.26 -18.86 3.84
CA LEU A 401 2.79 -20.16 4.31
C LEU A 401 3.41 -20.66 5.63
N PRO A 402 4.72 -20.50 5.91
CA PRO A 402 5.33 -20.95 7.16
C PRO A 402 4.75 -20.28 8.41
N TYR A 403 4.22 -19.06 8.30
CA TYR A 403 3.66 -18.30 9.42
C TYR A 403 2.23 -18.73 9.81
N TYR A 404 1.67 -19.69 9.09
CA TYR A 404 0.36 -20.29 9.35
C TYR A 404 0.47 -21.81 9.51
N ASP A 405 1.60 -22.32 10.03
CA ASP A 405 1.83 -23.75 10.24
C ASP A 405 1.58 -24.60 8.99
N SER A 406 1.91 -24.05 7.82
CA SER A 406 1.63 -24.69 6.53
C SER A 406 0.13 -24.93 6.24
N ASN A 407 -0.78 -24.18 6.87
CA ASN A 407 -2.21 -24.25 6.62
C ASN A 407 -2.83 -22.85 6.62
N LEU A 408 -3.08 -22.31 5.43
CA LEU A 408 -3.65 -20.97 5.31
C LEU A 408 -5.12 -20.90 5.78
N PRO A 409 -5.53 -19.81 6.44
CA PRO A 409 -6.94 -19.50 6.64
C PRO A 409 -7.76 -19.53 5.33
N VAL A 410 -9.03 -19.95 5.42
CA VAL A 410 -9.95 -20.11 4.27
C VAL A 410 -9.97 -18.87 3.37
N ARG A 411 -10.01 -17.67 3.97
CA ARG A 411 -10.02 -16.39 3.24
C ARG A 411 -8.81 -16.23 2.32
N PHE A 412 -7.62 -16.58 2.79
CA PHE A 412 -6.37 -16.42 2.03
C PHE A 412 -6.22 -17.53 1.00
N ALA A 413 -6.54 -18.78 1.36
CA ALA A 413 -6.50 -19.89 0.42
C ALA A 413 -7.42 -19.65 -0.79
N LYS A 414 -8.64 -19.12 -0.54
CA LYS A 414 -9.56 -18.74 -1.62
C LYS A 414 -9.04 -17.57 -2.45
N ALA A 415 -8.48 -16.53 -1.82
CA ALA A 415 -7.91 -15.39 -2.53
C ALA A 415 -6.75 -15.81 -3.44
N PHE A 416 -5.82 -16.64 -2.96
CA PHE A 416 -4.74 -17.20 -3.78
C PHE A 416 -5.30 -18.01 -4.94
N ALA A 417 -6.23 -18.93 -4.69
CA ALA A 417 -6.81 -19.78 -5.74
C ALA A 417 -7.52 -18.94 -6.82
N LEU A 418 -8.28 -17.92 -6.42
CA LEU A 418 -8.92 -16.99 -7.35
C LEU A 418 -7.90 -16.23 -8.19
N GLN A 419 -6.84 -15.74 -7.55
CA GLN A 419 -5.80 -14.98 -8.23
C GLN A 419 -4.98 -15.86 -9.21
N PHE A 420 -4.68 -17.11 -8.85
CA PHE A 420 -4.11 -18.09 -9.78
C PHE A 420 -5.04 -18.41 -10.96
N ALA A 421 -6.36 -18.43 -10.72
CA ALA A 421 -7.36 -18.63 -11.77
C ALA A 421 -7.41 -17.49 -12.78
N LYS A 422 -7.34 -16.23 -12.33
CA LYS A 422 -7.18 -15.06 -13.22
C LYS A 422 -5.94 -15.20 -14.10
N PHE A 423 -4.83 -15.70 -13.54
CA PHE A 423 -3.58 -15.94 -14.29
C PHE A 423 -3.58 -17.24 -15.11
N LYS A 424 -4.68 -18.01 -15.12
CA LYS A 424 -4.82 -19.30 -15.80
C LYS A 424 -3.82 -20.36 -15.33
N ASN A 425 -3.36 -20.33 -14.08
CA ASN A 425 -2.48 -21.37 -13.54
C ASN A 425 -3.29 -22.51 -12.92
N TRP A 426 -3.70 -23.46 -13.75
CA TRP A 426 -4.54 -24.60 -13.35
C TRP A 426 -3.80 -25.59 -12.43
N SER A 427 -2.48 -25.74 -12.60
CA SER A 427 -1.67 -26.59 -11.73
C SER A 427 -1.67 -26.12 -10.28
N ALA A 428 -1.56 -24.80 -10.07
CA ALA A 428 -1.62 -24.22 -8.74
C ALA A 428 -3.01 -24.42 -8.13
N ILE A 429 -4.08 -24.17 -8.88
CA ILE A 429 -5.46 -24.37 -8.39
C ILE A 429 -5.69 -25.83 -7.98
N ALA A 430 -5.26 -26.81 -8.80
CA ALA A 430 -5.35 -28.23 -8.44
C ALA A 430 -4.64 -28.52 -7.11
N SER A 431 -3.45 -27.95 -6.90
CA SER A 431 -2.73 -28.07 -5.63
C SER A 431 -3.49 -27.49 -4.45
N PHE A 432 -4.20 -26.36 -4.61
CA PHE A 432 -5.03 -25.78 -3.55
C PHE A 432 -6.27 -26.63 -3.26
N LEU A 433 -6.95 -27.13 -4.30
CA LEU A 433 -8.10 -28.02 -4.13
C LEU A 433 -7.71 -29.33 -3.43
N LYS A 434 -6.55 -29.89 -3.77
CA LYS A 434 -6.00 -31.09 -3.12
C LYS A 434 -5.61 -30.84 -1.66
N ARG A 435 -4.98 -29.70 -1.37
CA ARG A 435 -4.51 -29.36 -0.02
C ARG A 435 -5.64 -28.94 0.92
N TYR A 436 -6.68 -28.29 0.39
CA TYR A 436 -7.77 -27.71 1.18
C TYR A 436 -9.16 -28.11 0.64
N PRO A 437 -9.49 -29.42 0.58
CA PRO A 437 -10.73 -29.89 -0.07
C PRO A 437 -12.00 -29.33 0.58
N SER A 438 -12.01 -29.13 1.90
CA SER A 438 -13.14 -28.57 2.64
C SER A 438 -13.37 -27.08 2.41
N TYR A 439 -12.38 -26.35 1.88
CA TYR A 439 -12.47 -24.89 1.71
C TYR A 439 -13.27 -24.51 0.46
N PHE A 440 -13.34 -25.40 -0.53
CA PHE A 440 -13.92 -25.11 -1.83
C PHE A 440 -15.23 -25.87 -2.03
N THR A 441 -16.35 -25.14 -1.96
CA THR A 441 -17.66 -25.68 -2.32
C THR A 441 -17.75 -25.93 -3.84
N PRO A 442 -18.65 -26.82 -4.31
CA PRO A 442 -18.83 -27.06 -5.74
C PRO A 442 -19.04 -25.77 -6.56
N ASN A 443 -19.86 -24.84 -6.05
CA ASN A 443 -20.10 -23.55 -6.69
C ASN A 443 -18.83 -22.67 -6.74
N SER A 444 -17.97 -22.73 -5.72
CA SER A 444 -16.71 -21.99 -5.73
C SER A 444 -15.73 -22.53 -6.77
N ILE A 445 -15.68 -23.86 -6.98
CA ILE A 445 -14.84 -24.48 -8.02
C ILE A 445 -15.29 -24.02 -9.41
N ALA A 446 -16.61 -23.99 -9.66
CA ALA A 446 -17.17 -23.43 -10.89
C ALA A 446 -16.76 -21.97 -11.11
N SER A 447 -16.82 -21.14 -10.05
CA SER A 447 -16.43 -19.73 -10.12
C SER A 447 -14.94 -19.52 -10.46
N LEU A 448 -14.05 -20.41 -10.02
CA LEU A 448 -12.62 -20.35 -10.36
C LEU A 448 -12.42 -20.62 -11.86
N LEU A 449 -13.17 -21.55 -12.45
CA LEU A 449 -13.09 -21.84 -13.88
C LEU A 449 -13.56 -20.65 -14.75
N SER A 450 -14.59 -19.94 -14.29
CA SER A 450 -15.14 -18.76 -15.01
C SER A 450 -14.33 -17.47 -14.81
N ALA A 451 -13.56 -17.35 -13.73
CA ALA A 451 -12.74 -16.16 -13.44
C ALA A 451 -11.65 -15.86 -14.50
N SER A 452 -11.39 -16.81 -15.40
CA SER A 452 -10.37 -16.72 -16.45
C SER A 452 -10.81 -16.00 -17.73
N GLN A 453 -12.08 -15.55 -17.82
CA GLN A 453 -12.69 -15.07 -19.07
C GLN A 453 -12.43 -13.59 -19.39
N GLU A 454 -11.80 -12.80 -18.52
CA GLU A 454 -11.52 -11.39 -18.77
C GLU A 454 -10.07 -11.15 -19.26
N GLY A 455 -9.93 -10.73 -20.52
CA GLY A 455 -9.00 -9.66 -20.88
C GLY A 455 -7.53 -9.93 -21.23
N VAL A 456 -7.00 -11.17 -21.23
CA VAL A 456 -5.60 -11.40 -21.65
C VAL A 456 -5.46 -12.53 -22.67
N THR A 457 -5.25 -12.14 -23.92
CA THR A 457 -4.79 -12.96 -25.06
C THR A 457 -3.28 -13.25 -24.93
N ASP A 458 -2.88 -13.96 -23.88
CA ASP A 458 -1.49 -14.40 -23.76
C ASP A 458 -1.26 -15.65 -24.62
N SER A 459 -0.47 -15.52 -25.68
CA SER A 459 0.05 -16.61 -26.53
C SER A 459 1.15 -17.43 -25.85
N THR A 460 1.42 -17.18 -24.57
CA THR A 460 2.51 -17.83 -23.83
C THR A 460 2.05 -19.16 -23.24
N ASN A 461 2.36 -20.25 -23.94
CA ASN A 461 2.30 -21.61 -23.41
C ASN A 461 3.31 -21.76 -22.27
N TYR A 462 2.89 -21.58 -21.03
CA TYR A 462 3.71 -21.92 -19.87
C TYR A 462 3.08 -23.09 -19.11
N PRO A 463 3.86 -23.91 -18.38
CA PRO A 463 3.44 -25.25 -17.97
C PRO A 463 2.10 -25.30 -17.21
N GLY A 464 1.81 -24.29 -16.38
CA GLY A 464 0.58 -24.22 -15.58
C GLY A 464 -0.67 -23.77 -16.34
N SER A 465 -0.54 -23.17 -17.53
CA SER A 465 -1.66 -22.61 -18.32
C SER A 465 -2.12 -23.48 -19.49
N VAL A 466 -1.49 -24.65 -19.67
CA VAL A 466 -1.79 -25.57 -20.76
C VAL A 466 -3.25 -26.02 -20.68
N ALA A 467 -3.97 -25.97 -21.82
CA ALA A 467 -5.38 -26.37 -21.91
C ALA A 467 -5.64 -27.78 -21.37
N ARG A 468 -4.67 -28.70 -21.51
CA ARG A 468 -4.71 -30.05 -20.93
C ARG A 468 -4.90 -30.02 -19.41
N LEU A 469 -4.22 -29.13 -18.68
CA LEU A 469 -4.34 -29.04 -17.23
C LEU A 469 -5.70 -28.51 -16.79
N ARG A 470 -6.29 -27.57 -17.55
CA ARG A 470 -7.68 -27.13 -17.32
C ARG A 470 -8.64 -28.32 -17.48
N LYS A 471 -8.45 -29.14 -18.51
CA LYS A 471 -9.28 -30.34 -18.76
C LYS A 471 -9.16 -31.36 -17.63
N ILE A 472 -7.94 -31.61 -17.16
CA ILE A 472 -7.69 -32.47 -15.99
C ILE A 472 -8.38 -31.89 -14.75
N LEU A 473 -8.27 -30.59 -14.51
CA LEU A 473 -8.93 -29.94 -13.37
C LEU A 473 -10.45 -30.09 -13.42
N VAL A 474 -11.06 -29.89 -14.59
CA VAL A 474 -12.51 -30.10 -14.78
C VAL A 474 -12.87 -31.55 -14.51
N TRP A 475 -12.12 -32.50 -15.06
CA TRP A 475 -12.39 -33.94 -14.93
C TRP A 475 -12.25 -34.44 -13.49
N GLU A 476 -11.18 -34.06 -12.80
CA GLU A 476 -10.84 -34.59 -11.47
C GLU A 476 -11.56 -33.89 -10.34
N TYR A 477 -11.82 -32.59 -10.45
CA TYR A 477 -12.34 -31.79 -9.32
C TYR A 477 -13.74 -31.24 -9.54
N ALA A 478 -14.07 -30.81 -10.77
CA ALA A 478 -15.34 -30.11 -11.01
C ALA A 478 -16.48 -31.07 -11.39
N LEU A 479 -16.24 -31.98 -12.34
CA LEU A 479 -17.23 -32.93 -12.84
C LEU A 479 -17.77 -33.89 -11.76
N PRO A 480 -16.97 -34.44 -10.82
CA PRO A 480 -17.50 -35.31 -9.76
C PRO A 480 -18.46 -34.60 -8.80
N LEU A 481 -18.38 -33.27 -8.73
CA LEU A 481 -19.21 -32.43 -7.88
C LEU A 481 -20.32 -31.72 -8.65
N TYR A 482 -20.45 -31.98 -9.96
CA TYR A 482 -21.36 -31.28 -10.85
C TYR A 482 -22.83 -31.40 -10.41
N SER A 483 -23.24 -32.58 -9.93
CA SER A 483 -24.61 -32.80 -9.43
C SER A 483 -24.95 -32.00 -8.17
N LYS A 484 -23.94 -31.49 -7.45
CA LYS A 484 -24.09 -30.68 -6.23
C LYS A 484 -24.01 -29.17 -6.51
N MET A 485 -23.86 -28.76 -7.77
CA MET A 485 -23.74 -27.35 -8.17
C MET A 485 -25.11 -26.72 -8.42
N SER A 486 -25.21 -25.43 -8.11
CA SER A 486 -26.38 -24.63 -8.50
C SER A 486 -26.47 -24.50 -10.01
N ILE A 487 -27.68 -24.25 -10.54
CA ILE A 487 -27.87 -24.05 -11.99
C ILE A 487 -26.99 -22.93 -12.56
N LYS A 488 -26.77 -21.85 -11.80
CA LYS A 488 -25.87 -20.75 -12.18
C LYS A 488 -24.41 -21.22 -12.29
N ALA A 489 -23.94 -22.04 -11.35
CA ALA A 489 -22.59 -22.59 -11.38
C ALA A 489 -22.42 -23.56 -12.56
N ARG A 490 -23.39 -24.46 -12.78
CA ARG A 490 -23.39 -25.37 -13.93
C ARG A 490 -23.41 -24.59 -15.27
N SER A 491 -24.18 -23.51 -15.35
CA SER A 491 -24.25 -22.64 -16.54
C SER A 491 -22.91 -21.93 -16.80
N SER A 492 -22.19 -21.48 -15.77
CA SER A 492 -20.84 -20.93 -15.99
C SER A 492 -19.83 -21.95 -16.54
N MET A 493 -20.11 -23.25 -16.41
CA MET A 493 -19.19 -24.32 -16.74
C MET A 493 -19.35 -24.93 -18.13
N TYR A 494 -20.51 -24.84 -18.80
CA TYR A 494 -20.74 -25.61 -20.04
C TYR A 494 -19.71 -25.33 -21.15
N SER A 495 -19.14 -24.11 -21.21
CA SER A 495 -18.06 -23.74 -22.14
C SER A 495 -16.74 -24.48 -21.91
N ASN A 496 -16.58 -25.16 -20.76
CA ASN A 496 -15.41 -25.98 -20.42
C ASN A 496 -15.52 -27.43 -20.89
N PHE A 497 -16.70 -27.86 -21.38
CA PHE A 497 -16.91 -29.23 -21.87
C PHE A 497 -16.61 -29.32 -23.38
N ASP A 498 -15.39 -28.94 -23.75
CA ASP A 498 -14.92 -28.77 -25.14
C ASP A 498 -14.35 -30.06 -25.76
N THR A 499 -14.36 -31.18 -25.03
CA THR A 499 -13.86 -32.47 -25.51
C THR A 499 -14.97 -33.52 -25.52
N PRO A 500 -14.90 -34.52 -26.41
CA PRO A 500 -15.87 -35.60 -26.48
C PRO A 500 -16.16 -36.26 -25.13
N THR A 501 -15.11 -36.57 -24.36
CA THR A 501 -15.23 -37.27 -23.08
C THR A 501 -15.88 -36.41 -22.00
N LEU A 502 -15.47 -35.13 -21.87
CA LEU A 502 -16.08 -34.20 -20.92
C LEU A 502 -17.52 -33.89 -21.27
N PHE A 503 -17.80 -33.67 -22.57
CA PHE A 503 -19.13 -33.37 -23.08
C PHE A 503 -20.11 -34.52 -22.82
N SER A 504 -19.77 -35.73 -23.23
CA SER A 504 -20.66 -36.89 -23.06
C SER A 504 -20.96 -37.20 -21.59
N LYS A 505 -19.99 -36.98 -20.69
CA LYS A 505 -20.23 -37.10 -19.25
C LYS A 505 -21.11 -35.98 -18.70
N ALA A 506 -20.91 -34.73 -19.11
CA ALA A 506 -21.75 -33.61 -18.70
C ALA A 506 -23.21 -33.81 -19.14
N VAL A 507 -23.43 -34.27 -20.38
CA VAL A 507 -24.76 -34.64 -20.89
C VAL A 507 -25.38 -35.73 -20.02
N LYS A 508 -24.63 -36.78 -19.67
CA LYS A 508 -25.13 -37.86 -18.80
C LYS A 508 -25.53 -37.36 -17.41
N GLU A 509 -24.78 -36.41 -16.82
CA GLU A 509 -25.15 -35.81 -15.54
C GLU A 509 -26.38 -34.89 -15.66
N GLU A 510 -26.47 -34.04 -16.70
CA GLU A 510 -27.65 -33.19 -16.94
C GLU A 510 -28.93 -34.01 -17.18
N LEU A 511 -28.81 -35.17 -17.85
CA LEU A 511 -29.94 -36.06 -18.09
C LEU A 511 -30.58 -36.58 -16.79
N LYS A 512 -29.79 -36.72 -15.71
CA LYS A 512 -30.33 -37.09 -14.39
C LYS A 512 -31.24 -35.98 -13.83
N PHE A 513 -30.90 -34.72 -14.05
CA PHE A 513 -31.75 -33.59 -13.66
C PHE A 513 -33.03 -33.53 -14.49
N VAL A 514 -32.92 -33.79 -15.79
CA VAL A 514 -34.08 -33.91 -16.69
C VAL A 514 -35.04 -35.00 -16.22
N ASN A 515 -34.52 -36.19 -15.91
CA ASN A 515 -35.33 -37.34 -15.48
C ASN A 515 -35.96 -37.14 -14.11
N THR A 516 -35.38 -36.31 -13.25
CA THR A 516 -35.90 -35.98 -11.92
C THR A 516 -36.77 -34.72 -11.90
N GLY A 517 -37.01 -34.09 -13.06
CA GLY A 517 -37.81 -32.86 -13.18
C GLY A 517 -37.17 -31.63 -12.52
N GLN A 518 -35.87 -31.66 -12.24
CA GLN A 518 -35.14 -30.53 -11.68
C GLN A 518 -34.68 -29.58 -12.79
N ALA A 519 -34.35 -28.34 -12.41
CA ALA A 519 -33.82 -27.36 -13.34
C ALA A 519 -32.48 -27.84 -13.94
N ASP A 520 -32.41 -27.88 -15.26
CA ASP A 520 -31.31 -28.47 -16.04
C ASP A 520 -30.78 -27.48 -17.09
N LEU A 521 -29.67 -27.85 -17.73
CA LEU A 521 -29.03 -27.08 -18.80
C LEU A 521 -28.85 -27.90 -20.08
N MET A 522 -29.72 -28.88 -20.30
CA MET A 522 -29.57 -29.83 -21.41
C MET A 522 -29.73 -29.12 -22.77
N ASN A 523 -30.65 -28.16 -22.88
CA ASN A 523 -30.84 -27.38 -24.10
C ASN A 523 -29.57 -26.58 -24.46
N GLU A 524 -28.95 -25.93 -23.47
CA GLU A 524 -27.71 -25.17 -23.63
C GLU A 524 -26.55 -26.10 -24.03
N LEU A 525 -26.46 -27.29 -23.43
CA LEU A 525 -25.46 -28.29 -23.81
C LEU A 525 -25.66 -28.81 -25.23
N ILE A 526 -26.90 -29.04 -25.66
CA ILE A 526 -27.21 -29.46 -27.04
C ILE A 526 -26.76 -28.39 -28.03
N VAL A 527 -27.13 -27.13 -27.80
CA VAL A 527 -26.75 -26.00 -28.66
C VAL A 527 -25.23 -25.83 -28.71
N MET A 528 -24.55 -25.94 -27.57
CA MET A 528 -23.09 -25.86 -27.51
C MET A 528 -22.42 -27.05 -28.20
N GLY A 529 -22.92 -28.26 -27.96
CA GLY A 529 -22.43 -29.48 -28.57
C GLY A 529 -22.56 -29.45 -30.09
N TYR A 530 -23.64 -28.87 -30.61
CA TYR A 530 -23.81 -28.65 -32.05
C TYR A 530 -22.74 -27.70 -32.59
N LYS A 531 -22.62 -26.51 -31.99
CA LYS A 531 -21.62 -25.49 -32.39
C LYS A 531 -20.19 -26.04 -32.42
N ASN A 532 -19.86 -26.94 -31.50
CA ASN A 532 -18.53 -27.53 -31.36
C ASN A 532 -18.37 -28.92 -32.01
N LYS A 533 -19.37 -29.41 -32.76
CA LYS A 533 -19.37 -30.75 -33.40
C LYS A 533 -19.13 -31.91 -32.42
N LEU A 534 -19.66 -31.78 -31.21
CA LEU A 534 -19.53 -32.74 -30.11
C LEU A 534 -20.72 -33.70 -29.96
N LEU A 535 -21.88 -33.38 -30.56
CA LEU A 535 -23.10 -34.21 -30.46
C LEU A 535 -22.89 -35.67 -30.91
N ARG A 536 -22.04 -35.88 -31.90
CA ARG A 536 -21.69 -37.21 -32.44
C ARG A 536 -21.02 -38.16 -31.45
N PHE A 537 -20.51 -37.64 -30.34
CA PHE A 537 -19.81 -38.44 -29.33
C PHE A 537 -20.70 -38.82 -28.14
N ILE A 538 -21.97 -38.40 -28.13
CA ILE A 538 -22.94 -38.85 -27.14
C ILE A 538 -23.23 -40.34 -27.40
N PRO A 539 -23.10 -41.22 -26.39
CA PRO A 539 -23.41 -42.64 -26.54
C PRO A 539 -24.86 -42.88 -26.96
N VAL A 540 -25.10 -43.92 -27.78
CA VAL A 540 -26.43 -44.28 -28.29
C VAL A 540 -27.45 -44.45 -27.16
N THR A 541 -27.07 -45.12 -26.07
CA THR A 541 -27.93 -45.29 -24.89
C THR A 541 -28.38 -43.96 -24.28
N THR A 542 -27.51 -42.94 -24.29
CA THR A 542 -27.84 -41.60 -23.79
C THR A 542 -28.75 -40.85 -24.78
N TRP A 543 -28.59 -41.07 -26.09
CA TRP A 543 -29.48 -40.52 -27.12
C TRP A 543 -30.89 -41.07 -27.00
N GLU A 544 -31.05 -42.38 -26.77
CA GLU A 544 -32.36 -43.01 -26.56
C GLU A 544 -33.12 -42.33 -25.41
N ASP A 545 -32.42 -42.00 -24.32
CA ASP A 545 -33.03 -41.32 -23.18
C ASP A 545 -33.34 -39.84 -23.46
N ILE A 546 -32.50 -39.14 -24.23
CA ILE A 546 -32.79 -37.77 -24.68
C ILE A 546 -34.04 -37.73 -25.57
N LEU A 547 -34.17 -38.68 -26.49
CA LEU A 547 -35.30 -38.76 -27.44
C LEU A 547 -36.63 -39.12 -26.76
N LYS A 548 -36.61 -39.72 -25.57
CA LYS A 548 -37.82 -39.96 -24.75
C LYS A 548 -38.41 -38.69 -24.15
N VAL A 549 -37.70 -37.56 -24.18
CA VAL A 549 -38.12 -36.31 -23.54
C VAL A 549 -38.64 -35.30 -24.59
N PRO A 550 -39.96 -35.04 -24.68
CA PRO A 550 -40.55 -34.25 -25.78
C PRO A 550 -39.98 -32.84 -25.94
N ARG A 551 -39.65 -32.15 -24.85
CA ARG A 551 -39.05 -30.81 -24.90
C ARG A 551 -37.63 -30.80 -25.50
N LEU A 552 -36.85 -31.86 -25.28
CA LEU A 552 -35.50 -31.97 -25.83
C LEU A 552 -35.56 -32.32 -27.32
N VAL A 553 -36.50 -33.18 -27.72
CA VAL A 553 -36.80 -33.45 -29.13
C VAL A 553 -37.16 -32.15 -29.87
N ALA A 554 -37.97 -31.28 -29.26
CA ALA A 554 -38.27 -29.97 -29.83
C ALA A 554 -37.03 -29.07 -29.98
N ALA A 555 -36.11 -29.10 -29.01
CA ALA A 555 -34.85 -28.36 -29.05
C ALA A 555 -33.84 -28.90 -30.09
N LEU A 556 -34.00 -30.16 -30.53
CA LEU A 556 -33.17 -30.81 -31.55
C LEU A 556 -33.64 -30.55 -32.99
N LYS A 557 -34.90 -30.16 -33.19
CA LYS A 557 -35.48 -29.88 -34.54
C LYS A 557 -34.64 -28.96 -35.43
N PRO A 558 -33.97 -27.89 -34.92
CA PRO A 558 -33.10 -27.05 -35.74
C PRO A 558 -31.85 -27.76 -36.29
N PHE A 559 -31.54 -28.97 -35.79
CA PHE A 559 -30.33 -29.74 -36.08
C PHE A 559 -30.65 -31.10 -36.75
N ASP A 560 -31.90 -31.33 -37.17
CA ASP A 560 -32.45 -32.61 -37.63
C ASP A 560 -31.69 -33.28 -38.78
N GLN A 561 -31.11 -32.50 -39.70
CA GLN A 561 -30.37 -33.04 -40.85
C GLN A 561 -29.06 -33.74 -40.44
N GLU A 562 -28.39 -33.26 -39.39
CA GLU A 562 -27.12 -33.81 -38.93
C GLU A 562 -27.34 -34.96 -37.92
N ILE A 563 -28.39 -34.87 -37.08
CA ILE A 563 -28.75 -35.93 -36.12
C ILE A 563 -29.19 -37.21 -36.85
N LYS A 564 -29.95 -37.10 -37.96
CA LYS A 564 -30.33 -38.25 -38.79
C LYS A 564 -29.11 -38.97 -39.39
N LEU A 565 -28.01 -38.27 -39.67
CA LEU A 565 -26.74 -38.87 -40.15
C LEU A 565 -25.93 -39.52 -39.02
N LEU A 566 -26.07 -39.05 -37.78
CA LEU A 566 -25.35 -39.56 -36.61
C LEU A 566 -25.98 -40.81 -35.99
N ILE A 567 -27.32 -40.90 -35.99
CA ILE A 567 -28.06 -42.07 -35.51
C ILE A 567 -27.97 -43.23 -36.54
N SER A 568 -27.85 -42.92 -37.83
CA SER A 568 -27.74 -43.94 -38.90
C SER A 568 -26.33 -44.49 -39.12
N SER A 569 -25.27 -43.85 -38.59
CA SER A 569 -23.87 -44.30 -38.70
C SER A 569 -23.36 -45.05 -37.47
N THR A 570 -24.09 -45.05 -36.35
CA THR A 570 -23.74 -45.81 -35.13
C THR A 570 -24.38 -47.20 -35.09
N SER A 571 -25.37 -47.47 -35.94
CA SER A 571 -25.99 -48.79 -36.11
C SER A 571 -25.17 -49.78 -36.98
N THR A 572 -24.01 -49.36 -37.50
CA THR A 572 -23.19 -50.17 -38.45
C THR A 572 -21.77 -50.47 -37.98
N THR A 573 -21.51 -50.52 -36.66
CA THR A 573 -20.25 -51.08 -36.12
C THR A 573 -20.53 -52.26 -35.19
N THR A 574 -20.85 -53.40 -35.80
CA THR A 574 -20.45 -54.72 -35.31
C THR A 574 -18.97 -54.96 -35.67
N ASP A 575 -18.26 -55.69 -34.79
CA ASP A 575 -16.83 -56.01 -34.80
C ASP A 575 -16.16 -56.22 -36.18
N PRO A 576 -14.86 -55.88 -36.32
CA PRO A 576 -13.88 -56.98 -36.24
C PRO A 576 -12.56 -56.65 -35.50
N SER A 577 -12.10 -57.65 -34.73
CA SER A 577 -10.72 -58.01 -34.29
C SER A 577 -9.70 -56.92 -33.94
#